data_AF-A0A9W9EA47-F1
#
_entry.id   AF-A0A9W9EA47-F1
#
_cell.length_a   1.000
_cell.length_b   1.000
_cell.length_c   1.000
_cell.angle_alpha   90.00
_cell.angle_beta   90.00
_cell.angle_gamma   90.00
#
_symmetry.space_group_name_H-M   'P 1'
#
loop_
_entity.id
_entity.type
_entity.pdbx_description
1 polymer ?
#
loop_
_entity_poly.entity_id
_entity_poly.type
_entity_poly.pdbx_seq_one_letter_code
_entity_poly.pdbx_strand_id
1 'polypeptide(L)'
;MVDEISCHLVGVIDWAEAEICPFGLNVDTLQAFTGKLDYRQGWTRYQDYADLQDTFWDVFTEEVGGLTEDEIQAIKLARITGLLLSHGFARRLANESPAVPIRDDKDGCYNMLSLDAFLVNPATRFEDLD
;
A
#
# COMPACT_ATOMS: atom_id res chain seq x y z
N MET A 1 -12.86 -9.68 9.40
CA MET A 1 -13.43 -10.74 10.27
C MET A 1 -12.84 -12.07 9.85
N VAL A 2 -12.48 -12.93 10.79
CA VAL A 2 -11.79 -14.21 10.52
C VAL A 2 -12.63 -15.34 11.11
N ASP A 3 -12.84 -16.40 10.34
CA ASP A 3 -13.42 -17.64 10.85
C ASP A 3 -12.42 -18.37 11.74
N GLU A 4 -12.83 -18.75 12.95
CA GLU A 4 -11.92 -19.30 13.97
C GLU A 4 -11.35 -20.67 13.61
N ILE A 5 -12.07 -21.45 12.78
CA ILE A 5 -11.70 -22.83 12.46
C ILE A 5 -10.82 -22.89 11.22
N SER A 6 -11.21 -22.19 10.16
CA SER A 6 -10.50 -22.18 8.87
C SER A 6 -9.44 -21.10 8.77
N CYS A 7 -9.45 -20.10 9.67
CA CYS A 7 -8.63 -18.89 9.58
C CYS A 7 -8.87 -18.07 8.30
N HIS A 8 -9.98 -18.29 7.59
CA HIS A 8 -10.32 -17.52 6.39
C HIS A 8 -10.88 -16.14 6.76
N LEU A 9 -10.53 -15.14 5.94
CA LEU A 9 -11.20 -13.85 5.96
C LEU A 9 -12.64 -14.06 5.46
N VAL A 10 -13.63 -13.78 6.32
CA VAL A 10 -15.06 -13.95 6.01
C VAL A 10 -15.79 -12.62 5.79
N GLY A 11 -15.05 -11.51 5.81
CA GLY A 11 -15.61 -10.21 5.52
C GLY A 11 -14.69 -9.06 5.94
N VAL A 12 -14.93 -7.92 5.29
CA VAL A 12 -14.31 -6.64 5.61
C VAL A 12 -15.22 -5.90 6.58
N ILE A 13 -14.62 -5.30 7.60
CA ILE A 13 -15.31 -4.47 8.60
C ILE A 13 -14.88 -3.02 8.41
N ASP A 14 -15.48 -2.11 9.18
CA ASP A 14 -15.11 -0.69 9.21
C ASP A 14 -15.27 0.04 7.86
N TRP A 15 -16.50 -0.01 7.33
CA TRP A 15 -16.88 0.67 6.08
C TRP A 15 -17.14 2.17 6.24
N ALA A 16 -16.90 2.76 7.42
CA ALA A 16 -17.26 4.15 7.72
C ALA A 16 -16.53 5.16 6.83
N GLU A 17 -15.31 4.83 6.41
CA GLU A 17 -14.46 5.65 5.54
C GLU A 17 -14.42 5.13 4.09
N ALA A 18 -15.30 4.20 3.70
CA ALA A 18 -15.31 3.65 2.36
C ALA A 18 -15.77 4.69 1.33
N GLU A 19 -15.00 4.85 0.26
CA GLU A 19 -15.27 5.79 -0.83
C GLU A 19 -15.20 5.12 -2.22
N ILE A 20 -15.92 5.70 -3.18
CA ILE A 20 -15.79 5.30 -4.59
C ILE A 20 -14.53 5.97 -5.15
N CYS A 21 -13.54 5.16 -5.51
CA CYS A 21 -12.26 5.63 -6.03
C CYS A 21 -11.71 4.64 -7.09
N PRO A 22 -10.66 5.03 -7.85
CA PRO A 22 -9.98 4.11 -8.75
C PRO A 22 -9.50 2.85 -8.01
N PHE A 23 -9.74 1.68 -8.59
CA PHE A 23 -9.23 0.43 -8.02
C PHE A 23 -7.70 0.46 -8.00
N GLY A 24 -7.11 0.04 -6.89
CA GLY A 24 -5.66 0.06 -6.68
C GLY A 24 -5.19 1.11 -5.68
N LEU A 25 -5.96 2.17 -5.39
CA LEU A 25 -5.54 3.19 -4.42
C LEU A 25 -5.26 2.62 -3.02
N ASN A 26 -5.97 1.57 -2.60
CA ASN A 26 -5.76 0.94 -1.29
C ASN A 26 -4.82 -0.28 -1.33
N VAL A 27 -4.28 -0.61 -2.51
CA VAL A 27 -3.36 -1.75 -2.70
C VAL A 27 -1.92 -1.37 -2.28
N ASP A 28 -1.66 -0.10 -1.96
CA ASP A 28 -0.38 0.36 -1.39
C ASP A 28 -0.04 -0.36 -0.08
N THR A 29 -1.08 -0.74 0.67
CA THR A 29 -1.00 -1.55 1.89
C THR A 29 -0.26 -2.88 1.71
N LEU A 30 -0.20 -3.44 0.50
CA LEU A 30 0.56 -4.66 0.20
C LEU A 30 2.03 -4.56 0.67
N GLN A 31 2.64 -3.38 0.53
CA GLN A 31 4.03 -3.17 0.94
C GLN A 31 4.25 -3.29 2.45
N ALA A 32 3.26 -2.88 3.23
CA ALA A 32 3.31 -3.03 4.67
C ALA A 32 3.23 -4.50 5.11
N PHE A 33 2.65 -5.38 4.29
CA PHE A 33 2.59 -6.82 4.56
C PHE A 33 3.86 -7.57 4.14
N THR A 34 4.61 -7.05 3.17
CA THR A 34 5.80 -7.73 2.61
C THR A 34 7.12 -7.22 3.18
N GLY A 35 7.08 -6.44 4.26
CA GLY A 35 8.26 -5.91 4.92
C GLY A 35 7.99 -5.49 6.36
N LYS A 36 9.02 -4.92 6.97
CA LYS A 36 8.96 -4.35 8.32
C LYS A 36 9.63 -2.99 8.36
N LEU A 37 9.10 -2.10 9.20
CA LEU A 37 9.72 -0.83 9.52
C LEU A 37 10.56 -0.96 10.80
N ASP A 38 11.86 -0.72 10.69
CA ASP A 38 12.78 -0.57 11.82
C ASP A 38 13.13 0.92 12.01
N TYR A 39 13.10 1.41 13.25
CA TYR A 39 13.33 2.82 13.55
C TYR A 39 14.74 3.32 13.22
N ARG A 40 15.74 2.43 13.09
CA ARG A 40 17.12 2.79 12.75
C ARG A 40 17.44 2.55 11.28
N GLN A 41 16.87 1.50 10.70
CA GLN A 41 17.20 1.04 9.35
C GLN A 41 16.14 1.39 8.30
N GLY A 42 14.98 1.92 8.72
CA GLY A 42 13.85 2.17 7.84
C GLY A 42 13.14 0.88 7.45
N TRP A 43 12.51 0.88 6.29
CA TRP A 43 11.86 -0.31 5.77
C TRP A 43 12.87 -1.36 5.32
N THR A 44 12.53 -2.62 5.56
CA THR A 44 13.27 -3.78 5.03
C THR A 44 12.26 -4.80 4.53
N ARG A 45 12.47 -5.30 3.31
CA ARG A 45 11.67 -6.39 2.73
C ARG A 45 11.89 -7.69 3.49
N TYR A 46 10.86 -8.55 3.53
CA TYR A 46 11.05 -9.93 3.94
C TYR A 46 11.83 -10.72 2.88
N GLN A 47 12.39 -11.86 3.29
CA GLN A 47 13.22 -12.68 2.41
C GLN A 47 12.43 -13.24 1.22
N ASP A 48 11.14 -13.50 1.42
CA ASP A 48 10.15 -14.02 0.50
C ASP A 48 9.34 -12.91 -0.21
N TYR A 49 9.84 -11.67 -0.20
CA TYR A 49 9.13 -10.53 -0.80
C TYR A 49 8.68 -10.78 -2.25
N ALA A 50 9.56 -11.31 -3.10
CA ALA A 50 9.23 -11.58 -4.49
C ALA A 50 8.11 -12.62 -4.61
N ASP A 51 8.25 -13.73 -3.89
CA ASP A 51 7.23 -14.80 -3.85
C ASP A 51 5.87 -14.25 -3.37
N LEU A 52 5.86 -13.34 -2.39
CA LEU A 52 4.64 -12.71 -1.89
C LEU A 52 4.00 -11.75 -2.90
N GLN A 53 4.79 -10.98 -3.65
CA GLN A 53 4.28 -10.11 -4.72
C GLN A 53 3.70 -10.95 -5.85
N ASP A 54 4.44 -11.95 -6.33
CA ASP A 54 4.02 -12.82 -7.42
C ASP A 54 2.72 -13.56 -7.04
N THR A 55 2.69 -14.15 -5.84
CA THR A 55 1.49 -14.84 -5.33
C THR A 55 0.29 -13.90 -5.25
N PHE A 56 0.48 -12.66 -4.78
CA PHE A 56 -0.62 -11.70 -4.71
C PHE A 56 -1.16 -11.36 -6.10
N TRP A 57 -0.29 -11.01 -7.06
CA TRP A 57 -0.70 -10.57 -8.39
C TRP A 57 -1.26 -11.71 -9.24
N ASP A 58 -0.74 -12.93 -9.10
CA ASP A 58 -1.25 -14.12 -9.78
C ASP A 58 -2.67 -14.43 -9.30
N VAL A 59 -2.87 -14.57 -7.99
CA VAL A 59 -4.19 -14.87 -7.40
C VAL A 59 -5.17 -13.73 -7.66
N PHE A 60 -4.73 -12.47 -7.54
CA PHE A 60 -5.59 -11.31 -7.81
C PHE A 60 -6.10 -11.31 -9.25
N THR A 61 -5.20 -11.51 -10.22
CA THR A 61 -5.56 -11.53 -11.65
C THR A 61 -6.46 -12.72 -11.98
N GLU A 62 -6.21 -13.89 -11.39
CA GLU A 62 -7.03 -15.09 -11.56
C GLU A 62 -8.44 -14.90 -11.01
N GLU A 63 -8.58 -14.41 -9.77
CA GLU A 63 -9.87 -14.25 -9.09
C GLU A 63 -10.72 -13.11 -9.66
N VAL A 64 -10.11 -11.99 -10.05
CA VAL A 64 -10.84 -10.91 -10.72
C VAL A 64 -11.27 -11.34 -12.12
N GLY A 65 -10.36 -11.99 -12.86
CA GLY A 65 -10.59 -12.50 -14.20
C GLY A 65 -10.79 -11.40 -15.25
N GLY A 66 -10.32 -11.66 -16.48
CA GLY A 66 -10.63 -10.79 -17.63
C GLY A 66 -9.94 -9.42 -17.65
N LEU A 67 -8.97 -9.18 -16.76
CA LEU A 67 -8.14 -7.98 -16.79
C LEU A 67 -7.17 -8.02 -17.97
N THR A 68 -7.09 -6.91 -18.69
CA THR A 68 -6.04 -6.65 -19.68
C THR A 68 -4.75 -6.20 -19.00
N GLU A 69 -3.63 -6.30 -19.71
CA GLU A 69 -2.34 -5.81 -19.22
C GLU A 69 -2.39 -4.31 -18.89
N ASP A 70 -3.07 -3.51 -19.71
CA ASP A 70 -3.24 -2.07 -19.48
C ASP A 70 -4.03 -1.77 -18.20
N GLU A 71 -5.03 -2.60 -17.86
CA GLU A 71 -5.79 -2.46 -16.61
C GLU A 71 -4.95 -2.85 -15.40
N ILE A 72 -4.15 -3.92 -15.50
CA ILE A 72 -3.19 -4.31 -14.44
C ILE A 72 -2.19 -3.18 -14.21
N GLN A 73 -1.65 -2.60 -15.29
CA GLN A 73 -0.73 -1.46 -15.19
C GLN A 73 -1.42 -0.24 -14.57
N ALA A 74 -2.67 0.05 -14.93
CA ALA A 74 -3.44 1.13 -14.31
C ALA A 74 -3.64 0.91 -12.81
N ILE A 75 -3.90 -0.33 -12.37
CA ILE A 75 -4.02 -0.71 -10.95
C ILE A 75 -2.67 -0.52 -10.23
N LYS A 76 -1.55 -0.92 -10.84
CA LYS A 76 -0.21 -0.71 -10.29
C LYS A 76 0.16 0.78 -10.17
N LEU A 77 -0.28 1.62 -11.11
CA LEU A 77 -0.13 3.08 -11.02
C LEU A 77 -1.05 3.69 -9.95
N ALA A 78 -2.27 3.19 -9.83
CA ALA A 78 -3.19 3.60 -8.77
C ALA A 78 -2.61 3.24 -7.39
N ARG A 79 -1.94 2.11 -7.23
CA ARG A 79 -1.20 1.76 -6.00
C ARG A 79 -0.17 2.81 -5.61
N ILE A 80 0.62 3.32 -6.56
CA ILE A 80 1.60 4.39 -6.29
C ILE A 80 0.88 5.69 -5.89
N THR A 81 -0.22 6.00 -6.55
CA THR A 81 -1.06 7.17 -6.21
C THR A 81 -1.63 7.03 -4.80
N GLY A 82 -2.10 5.83 -4.44
CA GLY A 82 -2.53 5.44 -3.10
C GLY A 82 -1.49 5.74 -2.04
N LEU A 83 -0.26 5.25 -2.25
CA LEU A 83 0.85 5.50 -1.34
C LEU A 83 1.10 7.00 -1.12
N LEU A 84 1.09 7.80 -2.19
CA LEU A 84 1.26 9.25 -2.11
C LEU A 84 0.10 9.92 -1.37
N LEU A 85 -1.12 9.41 -1.48
CA LEU A 85 -2.28 9.91 -0.75
C LEU A 85 -2.21 9.52 0.74
N SER A 86 -1.81 8.29 1.06
CA SER A 86 -1.68 7.76 2.42
C SER A 86 -0.55 8.41 3.20
N HIS A 87 0.60 8.65 2.56
CA HIS A 87 1.79 9.14 3.25
C HIS A 87 2.19 10.57 2.87
N GLY A 88 1.83 11.07 1.68
CA GLY A 88 2.26 12.40 1.21
C GLY A 88 1.62 13.58 1.92
N PHE A 89 0.60 13.36 2.74
CA PHE A 89 -0.12 14.41 3.45
C PHE A 89 -0.22 14.13 4.95
N ALA A 90 -0.10 15.18 5.77
CA ALA A 90 -0.36 15.10 7.19
C ALA A 90 -1.87 14.88 7.43
N ARG A 91 -2.16 13.89 8.29
CA ARG A 91 -3.44 13.39 8.84
C ARG A 91 -4.76 13.79 8.15
N ARG A 92 -5.58 12.77 7.89
CA ARG A 92 -6.86 12.84 7.17
C ARG A 92 -8.08 12.48 8.03
N LEU A 93 -8.12 12.84 9.30
CA LEU A 93 -9.37 12.63 10.04
C LEU A 93 -10.43 13.60 9.49
N ALA A 94 -11.65 13.10 9.27
CA ALA A 94 -12.74 13.85 8.63
C ALA A 94 -13.10 15.18 9.35
N ASN A 95 -12.64 15.35 10.60
CA ASN A 95 -12.89 16.53 11.44
C ASN A 95 -11.65 17.40 11.66
N GLU A 96 -10.54 17.13 10.97
CA GLU A 96 -9.29 17.88 11.10
C GLU A 96 -9.16 18.98 10.04
N SER A 97 -8.12 19.80 10.20
CA SER A 97 -7.74 20.81 9.22
C SER A 97 -7.43 20.16 7.86
N PRO A 98 -7.55 20.88 6.73
CA PRO A 98 -7.24 20.35 5.42
C PRO A 98 -5.87 19.69 5.38
N ALA A 99 -5.79 18.54 4.72
CA ALA A 99 -4.56 17.79 4.56
C ALA A 99 -3.48 18.68 3.92
N VAL A 100 -2.34 18.82 4.60
CA VAL A 100 -1.17 19.58 4.11
C VAL A 100 -0.07 18.60 3.68
N PRO A 101 0.74 18.91 2.66
CA PRO A 101 1.88 18.09 2.31
C PRO A 101 2.80 17.85 3.51
N ILE A 102 3.29 16.62 3.68
CA ILE A 102 4.23 16.29 4.75
C ILE A 102 5.52 17.10 4.62
N ARG A 103 6.23 17.24 5.75
CA ARG A 103 7.53 17.88 5.84
C ARG A 103 8.48 16.97 6.62
N ASP A 104 9.78 17.23 6.48
CA ASP A 104 10.79 16.60 7.33
C ASP A 104 10.78 17.24 8.72
N ASP A 105 9.73 16.93 9.48
CA ASP A 105 9.52 17.32 10.86
C ASP A 105 9.07 16.10 11.69
N LYS A 106 8.79 16.32 12.98
CA LYS A 106 8.41 15.22 13.89
C LYS A 106 7.12 14.51 13.49
N ASP A 107 6.22 15.18 12.77
CA ASP A 107 4.92 14.63 12.41
C ASP A 107 4.98 13.94 11.04
N GLY A 108 5.83 14.42 10.13
CA GLY A 108 6.01 13.85 8.79
C GLY A 108 7.13 12.82 8.65
N CYS A 109 8.07 12.70 9.60
CA CYS A 109 9.25 11.86 9.45
C CYS A 109 8.94 10.38 9.14
N TYR A 110 7.91 9.80 9.76
CA TYR A 110 7.51 8.41 9.49
C TYR A 110 6.94 8.22 8.08
N ASN A 111 6.15 9.18 7.62
CA ASN A 111 5.64 9.17 6.26
C ASN A 111 6.75 9.37 5.23
N MET A 112 7.72 10.25 5.53
CA MET A 112 8.92 10.42 4.70
C MET A 112 9.72 9.12 4.58
N LEU A 113 9.86 8.35 5.67
CA LEU A 113 10.51 7.03 5.64
C LEU A 113 9.80 6.04 4.71
N SER A 114 8.46 6.00 4.73
CA SER A 114 7.68 5.14 3.82
C SER A 114 7.80 5.59 2.36
N LEU A 115 7.71 6.91 2.09
CA LEU A 115 7.86 7.43 0.74
C LEU A 115 9.26 7.19 0.17
N ASP A 116 10.31 7.43 0.96
CA ASP A 116 11.69 7.16 0.56
C ASP A 116 11.88 5.68 0.26
N ALA A 117 11.43 4.80 1.17
CA ALA A 117 11.55 3.37 1.01
C ALA A 117 10.86 2.86 -0.26
N PHE A 118 9.62 3.27 -0.52
CA PHE A 118 8.81 2.65 -1.58
C PHE A 118 8.92 3.35 -2.94
N LEU A 119 9.44 4.57 -3.00
CA LEU A 119 9.58 5.32 -4.26
C LEU A 119 11.04 5.58 -4.67
N VAL A 120 11.98 5.64 -3.73
CA VAL A 120 13.35 6.11 -4.00
C VAL A 120 14.39 5.02 -3.76
N ASN A 121 14.36 4.38 -2.59
CA ASN A 121 15.40 3.45 -2.18
C ASN A 121 15.41 2.19 -3.08
N PRO A 122 16.47 1.92 -3.84
CA PRO A 122 16.52 0.79 -4.77
C PRO A 122 16.31 -0.59 -4.12
N ALA A 123 16.62 -0.73 -2.83
CA ALA A 123 16.46 -2.00 -2.12
C ALA A 123 14.99 -2.30 -1.75
N THR A 124 14.12 -1.29 -1.74
CA THR A 124 12.76 -1.40 -1.21
C THR A 124 11.69 -0.79 -2.13
N ARG A 125 12.05 0.02 -3.12
CA ARG A 125 11.12 0.71 -4.03
C ARG A 125 10.24 -0.29 -4.79
N PHE A 126 9.05 0.11 -5.23
CA PHE A 126 8.23 -0.74 -6.09
C PHE A 126 9.04 -1.19 -7.32
N GLU A 127 8.93 -2.47 -7.67
CA GLU A 127 9.65 -3.05 -8.80
C GLU A 127 9.08 -2.59 -10.15
N ASP A 128 7.79 -2.24 -10.16
CA ASP A 128 7.05 -1.81 -11.36
C ASP A 128 7.17 -0.29 -11.65
N LEU A 129 8.18 0.40 -11.10
CA LEU A 129 8.36 1.86 -11.25
C LEU A 129 9.22 2.29 -12.46
N ASP A 130 9.71 1.34 -13.25
CA ASP A 130 10.62 1.60 -14.38
C ASP A 130 9.89 1.85 -15.72
#